data_AF-A0A965WFG7-F1
#
_entry.id   AF-A0A965WFG7-F1
#
_cell.length_a   1.000
_cell.length_b   1.000
_cell.length_c   1.000
_cell.angle_alpha   90.00
_cell.angle_beta   90.00
_cell.angle_gamma   90.00
#
_symmetry.space_group_name_H-M   'P 1'
#
loop_
_entity.id
_entity.type
_entity.pdbx_description
1 polymer ?
#
loop_
_entity_poly.entity_id
_entity_poly.type
_entity_poly.pdbx_seq_one_letter_code
_entity_poly.pdbx_strand_id
1 'polypeptide(L)' 'TTKRDFLVIVGSASPENKWRSQVAELGLEDRIYFQGVLDDMKLVYTAADLWSIPP' A
#
# COMPACT_ATOMS: atom_id res chain seq x y z
N THR A 1 22.31 9.55 -2.32
CA THR A 1 21.42 8.46 -2.75
C THR A 1 20.00 8.97 -2.61
N THR A 2 19.27 9.19 -3.69
CA THR A 2 17.90 9.74 -3.62
C THR A 2 16.99 8.69 -3.00
N LYS A 3 16.38 9.01 -1.85
CA LYS A 3 15.40 8.13 -1.19
C LYS A 3 14.23 7.95 -2.17
N ARG A 4 13.87 6.69 -2.48
CA ARG A 4 12.70 6.37 -3.31
C ARG A 4 11.55 6.00 -2.40
N ASP A 5 10.47 6.77 -2.47
CA ASP A 5 9.28 6.54 -1.66
C ASP A 5 8.37 5.50 -2.34
N PHE A 6 7.85 4.57 -1.55
CA PHE A 6 6.91 3.52 -1.93
C PHE A 6 5.67 3.55 -1.03
N LEU A 7 4.54 3.13 -1.57
CA LEU A 7 3.27 3.02 -0.85
C LEU A 7 2.92 1.54 -0.68
N VAL A 8 2.64 1.13 0.55
CA VAL A 8 2.14 -0.22 0.85
C VAL A 8 0.70 -0.10 1.31
N ILE A 9 -0.22 -0.78 0.60
CA ILE A 9 -1.63 -0.88 0.95
C ILE A 9 -1.84 -2.20 1.66
N VAL A 10 -2.26 -2.13 2.92
CA VAL A 10 -2.54 -3.30 3.77
C VAL A 10 -4.02 -3.39 4.04
N GLY A 11 -4.57 -4.60 4.00
CA GLY A 11 -5.99 -4.90 4.09
C GLY A 11 -6.57 -5.39 2.77
N SER A 12 -7.88 -5.64 2.77
CA SER A 12 -8.66 -5.95 1.59
C SER A 12 -9.86 -5.03 1.52
N ALA A 13 -10.21 -4.61 0.30
CA ALA A 13 -11.38 -3.76 0.07
C ALA A 13 -12.01 -4.10 -1.29
N SER A 14 -13.34 -4.03 -1.37
CA SER A 14 -14.07 -4.24 -2.63
C SER A 14 -13.51 -3.48 -3.86
N PRO A 15 -13.03 -2.22 -3.74
CA PRO A 15 -12.46 -1.50 -4.89
C PRO A 15 -11.01 -1.89 -5.26
N GLU A 16 -10.39 -2.90 -4.62
CA GLU A 16 -8.97 -3.23 -4.85
C GLU A 16 -8.62 -3.45 -6.33
N ASN A 17 -9.48 -4.16 -7.08
CA ASN A 17 -9.26 -4.37 -8.52
C ASN A 17 -9.21 -3.06 -9.31
N LYS A 18 -10.06 -2.09 -8.96
CA LYS A 18 -10.05 -0.76 -9.59
C LYS A 18 -8.73 -0.05 -9.29
N TRP A 19 -8.25 -0.09 -8.04
CA TRP A 19 -6.99 0.52 -7.67
C TRP A 19 -5.81 -0.12 -8.39
N ARG A 20 -5.77 -1.46 -8.50
CA ARG A 20 -4.72 -2.17 -9.25
C ARG A 20 -4.69 -1.75 -10.72
N SER A 21 -5.85 -1.62 -11.37
CA SER A 21 -5.91 -1.10 -12.75
C SER A 21 -5.36 0.33 -12.84
N GLN A 22 -5.72 1.22 -11.91
CA GLN A 22 -5.20 2.59 -11.90
C GLN A 22 -3.68 2.65 -11.67
N VAL A 23 -3.14 1.78 -10.82
CA VAL A 23 -1.68 1.66 -10.61
C VAL A 23 -0.99 1.26 -11.90
N ALA A 24 -1.55 0.32 -12.66
CA ALA A 24 -1.02 -0.10 -13.95
C ALA A 24 -1.13 1.00 -15.02
N GLU A 25 -2.27 1.69 -15.10
CA GLU A 25 -2.47 2.81 -16.04
C GLU A 25 -1.48 3.96 -15.79
N LEU A 26 -1.04 4.14 -14.55
CA LEU A 26 -0.09 5.18 -14.16
C LEU A 26 1.38 4.72 -14.20
N GLY A 27 1.66 3.45 -14.48
CA GLY A 27 3.03 2.91 -14.48
C GLY A 27 3.69 2.93 -13.10
N LEU A 28 2.92 2.69 -12.04
CA LEU A 28 3.36 2.77 -10.64
C LEU A 28 3.53 1.41 -9.96
N GLU A 29 3.55 0.32 -10.73
CA GLU A 29 3.61 -1.05 -10.22
C GLU A 29 4.90 -1.34 -9.44
N ASP A 30 5.99 -0.61 -9.71
CA ASP A 30 7.26 -0.70 -8.98
C ASP A 30 7.31 0.13 -7.69
N ARG A 31 6.22 0.86 -7.38
CA ARG A 31 6.14 1.77 -6.24
C ARG A 31 4.95 1.54 -5.32
N ILE A 32 3.92 0.85 -5.78
CA ILE A 32 2.70 0.61 -5.02
C ILE A 32 2.49 -0.90 -4.82
N TYR A 33 2.55 -1.33 -3.57
CA TYR A 33 2.44 -2.74 -3.18
C TYR A 33 1.14 -3.01 -2.45
N PHE A 34 0.37 -3.97 -2.92
CA PHE A 34 -0.85 -4.44 -2.27
C PHE A 34 -0.51 -5.69 -1.46
N GLN A 35 -0.32 -5.51 -0.15
CA GLN A 35 0.15 -6.55 0.77
C GLN A 35 -0.96 -7.55 1.15
N GLY A 36 -2.22 -7.14 1.03
CA GLY A 36 -3.36 -7.92 1.52
C GLY A 36 -3.55 -7.78 3.03
N VAL A 37 -4.40 -8.64 3.61
CA VAL A 37 -4.70 -8.62 5.05
C VAL A 37 -3.50 -9.15 5.84
N LEU A 38 -3.13 -8.43 6.91
CA LEU A 38 -2.12 -8.87 7.87
C LEU A 38 -2.75 -9.02 9.25
N ASP A 39 -2.38 -10.09 9.95
CA ASP A 39 -2.81 -10.34 11.34
C ASP A 39 -2.04 -9.46 12.35
N ASP A 40 -0.81 -9.06 12.03
CA ASP A 40 0.02 -8.20 12.87
C ASP A 40 0.52 -6.96 12.12
N MET A 41 -0.05 -5.81 12.47
CA MET A 41 0.32 -4.51 11.90
C MET A 41 1.55 -3.86 12.54
N LYS A 42 2.10 -4.42 13.64
CA LYS A 42 3.23 -3.81 14.38
C LYS A 42 4.44 -3.52 13.48
N LEU A 43 4.76 -4.44 12.57
CA LEU A 43 5.86 -4.26 11.62
C LEU A 43 5.60 -3.11 10.64
N VAL A 44 4.35 -2.96 10.19
CA VAL A 44 3.93 -1.89 9.27
C VAL A 44 4.05 -0.52 9.95
N TYR A 45 3.59 -0.40 11.20
CA TYR A 45 3.70 0.84 11.98
C TYR A 45 5.15 1.26 12.28
N THR A 46 6.08 0.31 12.32
CA THR A 46 7.49 0.60 12.66
C THR A 46 8.32 0.96 11.42
N ALA A 47 7.94 0.45 10.25
CA ALA A 47 8.70 0.60 9.01
C ALA A 47 8.23 1.75 8.10
N ALA A 48 7.04 2.31 8.35
CA ALA A 48 6.42 3.28 7.44
C ALA A 48 5.99 4.58 8.15
N ASP A 49 6.11 5.70 7.42
CA ASP A 49 5.37 6.92 7.74
C ASP A 49 3.89 6.64 7.42
N LEU A 50 3.10 6.38 8.47
CA LEU A 50 1.82 5.69 8.32
C LEU A 50 0.62 6.64 8.30
N TRP A 51 -0.28 6.44 7.34
CA TRP A 51 -1.62 7.01 7.30
C TRP A 51 -2.65 5.93 7.62
N SER A 52 -3.38 6.06 8.73
CA SER A 52 -4.50 5.18 9.07
C SER A 52 -5.80 5.95 9.09
N ILE A 53 -6.86 5.37 8.54
CA ILE A 53 -8.22 5.92 8.62
C ILE A 53 -8.91 5.12 9.73
N PRO A 54 -9.39 5.76 10.81
CA PRO A 54 -10.18 5.07 11.83
C PRO A 54 -11.44 4.44 11.20
N PRO A 55 -11.99 3.37 11.81
CA PRO A 55 -13.15 2.67 11.29
C PRO A 55 -14.40 3.55 11.18
#